data_AF-A0A7V5UJC2-F1
#
_entry.id   AF-A0A7V5UJC2-F1
#
_cell.length_a   1.000
_cell.length_b   1.000
_cell.length_c   1.000
_cell.angle_alpha   90.00
_cell.angle_beta   90.00
_cell.angle_gamma   90.00
#
_symmetry.space_group_name_H-M   'P 1'
#
loop_
_entity.id
_entity.type
_entity.pdbx_description
1 polymer ?
#
loop_
_entity_poly.entity_id
_entity_poly.type
_entity_poly.pdbx_seq_one_letter_code
_entity_poly.pdbx_strand_id
1 'polypeptide(L)'
;MGLIDQIQRGKQPMPPRLVVYGTEGVGKSTFASQAPAPIFIQTEDGLAEIDCDRFPLSTTFDDVTAALSELHSEKHDYQTVVIDSLDWLE
;
A
#
# COMPACT_ATOMS: atom_id res chain seq x y z
N MET A 1 20.85 -21.58 -21.14
CA MET A 1 20.53 -20.15 -21.29
C MET A 1 20.79 -19.50 -19.94
N GLY A 2 21.60 -18.45 -19.90
CA GLY A 2 22.01 -17.80 -18.65
C GLY A 2 21.02 -16.72 -18.22
N LEU A 3 21.15 -16.23 -16.97
CA LEU A 3 20.34 -15.11 -16.48
C LEU A 3 20.55 -13.81 -17.29
N ILE A 4 21.73 -13.64 -17.89
CA ILE A 4 22.05 -12.48 -18.72
C ILE A 4 21.18 -12.39 -19.99
N ASP A 5 20.72 -13.54 -20.49
CA ASP A 5 19.87 -13.63 -21.67
C ASP A 5 18.42 -13.21 -21.36
N GLN A 6 18.06 -13.10 -20.08
CA GLN A 6 16.72 -12.73 -19.60
C GLN A 6 16.60 -11.24 -19.23
N ILE A 7 17.65 -10.44 -19.46
CA ILE A 7 17.62 -9.00 -19.16
C ILE A 7 16.56 -8.31 -20.00
N GLN A 8 15.52 -7.81 -19.33
CA GLN A 8 14.51 -6.96 -19.94
C GLN A 8 15.06 -5.53 -20.13
N ARG A 9 14.76 -4.90 -21.26
CA ARG A 9 15.22 -3.54 -21.60
C ARG A 9 14.03 -2.66 -21.99
N GLY A 10 14.17 -1.36 -21.77
CA GLY A 10 13.13 -0.37 -22.07
C GLY A 10 12.18 -0.12 -20.90
N LYS A 11 11.29 0.87 -21.06
CA LYS A 11 10.30 1.22 -20.04
C LYS A 11 9.10 0.27 -20.12
N GLN A 12 8.73 -0.32 -18.99
CA GLN A 12 7.49 -1.07 -18.83
C GLN A 12 6.54 -0.21 -18.00
N PRO A 13 5.44 0.33 -18.56
CA PRO A 13 4.47 1.08 -17.79
C PRO A 13 3.74 0.10 -16.85
N MET A 14 4.02 0.21 -15.56
CA MET A 14 3.34 -0.53 -14.50
C MET A 14 2.89 0.45 -13.42
N PRO A 15 1.87 0.10 -12.61
CA PRO A 15 1.54 0.87 -11.42
C PRO A 15 2.81 1.10 -10.58
N PRO A 16 3.12 2.36 -10.22
CA PRO A 16 4.33 2.66 -9.46
C PRO A 16 4.24 2.05 -8.07
N ARG A 17 5.36 1.52 -7.58
CA ARG A 17 5.52 1.13 -6.18
C ARG A 17 6.33 2.22 -5.49
N LEU A 18 5.74 2.85 -4.49
CA LEU A 18 6.32 3.99 -3.79
C LEU A 18 6.58 3.60 -2.34
N VAL A 19 7.75 3.99 -1.83
CA VAL A 19 8.06 3.96 -0.39
C VAL A 19 8.19 5.41 0.05
N VAL A 20 7.28 5.84 0.92
CA VAL A 20 7.25 7.20 1.47
C VAL A 20 7.73 7.12 2.91
N TYR A 21 8.93 7.65 3.17
CA TYR A 21 9.58 7.57 4.48
C TYR A 21 9.89 8.97 5.02
N GLY A 22 9.69 9.14 6.33
CA GLY A 22 9.90 10.42 7.01
C GLY A 22 9.38 10.36 8.44
N THR A 23 9.73 11.37 9.23
CA THR A 23 9.36 11.47 10.65
C THR A 23 7.84 11.46 10.85
N GLU A 24 7.40 11.14 12.07
CA GLU A 24 6.01 11.28 12.48
C GLU A 24 5.50 12.71 12.22
N GLY A 25 4.23 12.85 11.83
CA GLY A 25 3.61 14.16 11.57
C GLY A 25 4.05 14.88 10.28
N VAL A 26 4.99 14.34 9.49
CA VAL A 26 5.46 14.99 8.24
C VAL A 26 4.42 14.96 7.09
N GLY A 27 3.29 14.26 7.28
CA GLY A 27 2.20 14.18 6.30
C GLY A 27 2.26 13.00 5.33
N LYS A 28 2.90 11.88 5.70
CA LYS A 28 2.99 10.66 4.86
C LYS A 28 1.62 10.10 4.49
N SER A 29 0.77 9.88 5.49
CA SER A 29 -0.57 9.34 5.33
C SER A 29 -1.48 10.30 4.57
N THR A 30 -1.35 11.61 4.83
CA THR A 30 -2.04 12.66 4.05
C THR A 30 -1.60 12.67 2.59
N PHE A 31 -0.31 12.49 2.31
CA PHE A 31 0.18 12.37 0.93
C PHE A 31 -0.42 11.13 0.24
N ALA A 32 -0.44 10.00 0.94
CA ALA A 32 -1.01 8.76 0.41
C ALA A 32 -2.52 8.84 0.18
N SER A 33 -3.27 9.60 1.00
CA SER A 33 -4.72 9.79 0.82
C SER A 33 -5.09 10.62 -0.41
N GLN A 34 -4.12 11.29 -1.04
CA GLN A 34 -4.32 12.01 -2.30
C GLN A 34 -4.10 11.14 -3.55
N ALA A 35 -3.76 9.86 -3.39
CA ALA A 35 -3.61 8.95 -4.51
C ALA A 35 -4.98 8.64 -5.17
N PRO A 36 -5.00 8.17 -6.44
CA PRO A 36 -6.25 7.79 -7.10
C PRO A 36 -6.96 6.67 -6.32
N ALA A 37 -8.22 6.92 -5.93
CA ALA A 37 -9.10 5.99 -5.19
C ALA A 37 -8.34 5.11 -4.18
N PRO A 38 -7.82 5.70 -3.09
CA PRO A 38 -6.95 5.01 -2.16
C PRO A 38 -7.74 4.13 -1.18
N ILE A 39 -7.15 3.01 -0.79
CA ILE A 39 -7.62 2.15 0.30
C ILE A 39 -6.43 1.84 1.22
N PHE A 40 -6.62 2.08 2.51
CA PHE A 40 -5.58 1.87 3.52
C PHE A 40 -5.71 0.51 4.19
N ILE A 41 -4.58 -0.20 4.28
CA ILE A 41 -4.35 -1.29 5.24
C ILE A 41 -3.53 -0.68 6.37
N GLN A 42 -4.20 -0.40 7.48
CA GLN A 42 -3.59 0.27 8.63
C GLN A 42 -3.05 -0.78 9.61
N THR A 43 -1.77 -0.69 9.96
CA THR A 43 -1.09 -1.51 10.98
C THR A 43 -0.83 -0.70 12.26
N GLU A 44 -1.10 0.60 12.22
CA GLU A 44 -1.07 1.50 13.38
C GLU A 44 -2.37 2.34 13.45
N ASP A 45 -2.75 2.79 14.64
CA ASP A 45 -3.94 3.62 14.86
C ASP A 45 -3.64 5.12 14.63
N GLY A 46 -3.19 5.44 13.41
CA GLY A 46 -2.75 6.80 13.03
C GLY A 46 -3.69 7.56 12.08
N LEU A 47 -4.70 6.89 11.53
CA LEU A 47 -5.53 7.43 10.44
C LEU A 47 -6.85 8.09 10.89
N ALA A 48 -7.10 8.21 12.20
CA ALA A 48 -8.37 8.68 12.74
C ALA A 48 -8.81 10.07 12.21
N GLU A 49 -7.85 10.95 11.94
CA GLU A 49 -8.09 12.33 11.48
C GLU A 49 -7.96 12.51 9.96
N ILE A 50 -7.80 11.42 9.20
CA ILE A 50 -7.67 11.45 7.74
C ILE A 50 -8.95 10.87 7.12
N ASP A 51 -9.64 11.68 6.32
CA ASP A 51 -10.79 11.23 5.52
C ASP A 51 -10.30 10.26 4.43
N CYS A 52 -10.42 8.96 4.70
CA CYS A 52 -9.99 7.90 3.82
C CYS A 52 -10.73 6.60 4.10
N ASP A 53 -10.87 5.78 3.05
CA ASP A 53 -11.31 4.40 3.19
C ASP A 53 -10.17 3.55 3.75
N ARG A 54 -10.48 2.72 4.75
CA ARG A 54 -9.51 1.86 5.42
C ARG A 54 -10.14 0.57 5.91
N PHE A 55 -9.37 -0.52 5.81
CA PHE A 55 -9.69 -1.76 6.50
C PHE A 55 -9.60 -1.57 8.02
N PRO A 56 -10.19 -2.49 8.82
CA PRO A 56 -9.91 -2.55 10.25
C PRO A 56 -8.40 -2.60 10.55
N LEU A 57 -8.00 -2.22 11.77
CA LEU A 57 -6.61 -2.29 12.22
C LEU A 57 -6.08 -3.73 12.05
N SER A 58 -5.04 -3.87 11.25
CA SER A 58 -4.32 -5.13 11.06
C SER A 58 -3.37 -5.34 12.22
N THR A 59 -3.48 -6.48 12.89
CA THR A 59 -2.68 -6.81 14.08
C THR A 59 -1.68 -7.92 13.82
N THR A 60 -1.76 -8.54 12.64
CA THR A 60 -0.89 -9.63 12.20
C THR A 60 -0.54 -9.45 10.72
N PHE A 61 0.58 -10.05 10.30
CA PHE A 61 0.92 -10.19 8.88
C PHE A 61 -0.19 -10.87 8.07
N ASP A 62 -0.87 -11.86 8.65
CA ASP A 62 -1.96 -12.58 8.00
C ASP A 62 -3.15 -11.66 7.69
N ASP A 63 -3.47 -10.69 8.58
CA ASP A 63 -4.50 -9.68 8.31
C ASP A 63 -4.16 -8.84 7.07
N VAL A 64 -2.90 -8.40 6.96
CA VAL A 64 -2.42 -7.61 5.82
C VAL A 64 -2.49 -8.43 4.53
N THR A 65 -2.04 -9.68 4.56
CA THR A 65 -2.10 -10.55 3.37
C THR A 65 -3.53 -10.90 2.96
N ALA A 66 -4.45 -11.06 3.92
CA ALA A 66 -5.87 -11.27 3.65
C ALA A 66 -6.48 -10.06 2.94
N ALA A 67 -6.23 -8.84 3.44
CA ALA A 67 -6.70 -7.62 2.79
C ALA A 67 -6.13 -7.45 1.37
N LEU A 68 -4.84 -7.74 1.17
CA LEU A 68 -4.24 -7.74 -0.17
C LEU A 68 -4.85 -8.79 -1.10
N SER A 69 -5.19 -9.97 -0.58
CA SER A 69 -5.85 -11.03 -1.34
C SER A 69 -7.27 -10.62 -1.74
N GLU A 70 -8.01 -9.96 -0.84
CA GLU A 70 -9.36 -9.45 -1.12
C GLU A 70 -9.32 -8.36 -2.19
N LEU A 71 -8.42 -7.38 -2.07
CA LEU A 71 -8.14 -6.36 -3.10
C LEU A 71 -7.63 -6.94 -4.43
N HIS A 72 -7.17 -8.19 -4.45
CA HIS A 72 -6.74 -8.83 -5.68
C HIS A 72 -7.88 -9.57 -6.39
N SER A 73 -8.85 -10.08 -5.63
CA SER A 73 -9.83 -11.07 -6.11
C SER A 73 -11.26 -10.53 -6.18
N GLU A 74 -11.63 -9.64 -5.28
CA GLU A 74 -12.97 -9.06 -5.23
C GLU A 74 -13.12 -7.87 -6.18
N LYS A 75 -14.37 -7.61 -6.58
CA LYS A 75 -14.68 -6.47 -7.45
C LYS A 75 -14.77 -5.18 -6.64
N HIS A 76 -13.94 -4.21 -6.96
CA HIS A 76 -13.94 -2.88 -6.34
C HIS A 76 -13.40 -1.80 -7.31
N ASP A 77 -13.54 -0.53 -6.93
CA ASP A 77 -13.11 0.62 -7.72
C ASP A 77 -11.78 1.25 -7.23
N TYR A 78 -11.18 0.72 -6.15
CA TYR A 78 -9.89 1.19 -5.62
C TYR A 78 -8.75 1.02 -6.64
N GLN A 79 -7.88 2.05 -6.71
CA GLN A 79 -6.76 2.09 -7.66
C GLN A 79 -5.40 2.16 -6.97
N THR A 80 -5.36 2.54 -5.68
CA THR A 80 -4.13 2.61 -4.89
C THR A 80 -4.32 1.88 -3.57
N VAL A 81 -3.45 0.90 -3.29
CA VAL A 81 -3.34 0.32 -1.95
C VAL A 81 -2.24 1.05 -1.18
N VAL A 82 -2.57 1.47 0.04
CA VAL A 82 -1.64 2.10 0.97
C VAL A 82 -1.47 1.17 2.16
N ILE A 83 -0.22 0.87 2.52
CA ILE A 83 0.10 0.14 3.75
C ILE A 83 0.72 1.14 4.73
N ASP A 84 0.02 1.43 5.82
CA ASP A 84 0.43 2.47 6.78
C ASP A 84 0.42 1.89 8.21
N SER A 85 1.57 1.56 8.81
CA SER A 85 2.96 1.71 8.34
C SER A 85 3.67 0.37 8.12
N LEU A 86 4.78 0.39 7.37
CA LEU A 86 5.60 -0.81 7.14
C LEU A 86 6.39 -1.24 8.39
N ASP A 87 6.56 -0.35 9.37
CA ASP A 87 7.38 -0.61 10.55
C ASP A 87 6.69 -1.56 11.55
N TRP A 88 5.36 -1.71 11.43
CA TRP A 88 4.53 -2.60 12.23
C TRP A 88 4.17 -3.91 11.52
N LEU A 89 4.76 -4.18 10.36
CA LEU A 89 4.51 -5.37 9.54
C LEU A 89 5.37 -6.55 10.02
N GLU A 90 5.18 -6.95 11.29
CA GLU A 90 5.79 -8.13 11.92
C GLU A 90 4.84 -9.33 12.01
#